data_AF-A0A2D8S0D1-F1
#
_entry.id   AF-A0A2D8S0D1-F1
#
_cell.length_a   1.000
_cell.length_b   1.000
_cell.length_c   1.000
_cell.angle_alpha   90.00
_cell.angle_beta   90.00
_cell.angle_gamma   90.00
#
_symmetry.space_group_name_H-M   'P 1'
#
loop_
_entity.id
_entity.type
_entity.pdbx_description
1 polymer ?
#
loop_
_entity_poly.entity_id
_entity_poly.type
_entity_poly.pdbx_seq_one_letter_code
_entity_poly.pdbx_strand_id
1 'polypeptide(L)'
;MNTTFTIADFRNEDVLSGLSAREAAAELLGHDGAEWEIRDNGETGFDLWHRKPNAGKPWTPTVIYSIEDDREAAENEIFEKVIASGYWDRDDMFSGTDDQYRQMLADRENE
;
A
#
# COMPACT_ATOMS: atom_id res chain seq x y z
N MET A 1 1.17 -19.17 -7.98
CA MET A 1 1.27 -18.90 -6.53
C MET A 1 0.83 -17.46 -6.37
N ASN A 2 -0.20 -17.19 -5.57
CA ASN A 2 -0.59 -15.81 -5.30
C ASN A 2 0.45 -15.22 -4.34
N THR A 3 1.03 -14.08 -4.71
CA THR A 3 1.92 -13.32 -3.83
C THR A 3 1.12 -12.81 -2.64
N THR A 4 1.63 -13.04 -1.44
CA THR A 4 1.06 -12.54 -0.19
C THR A 4 1.96 -11.49 0.44
N PHE A 5 1.34 -10.59 1.19
CA PHE A 5 1.98 -9.42 1.76
C PHE A 5 1.85 -9.38 3.27
N THR A 6 2.86 -8.76 3.89
CA THR A 6 2.93 -8.50 5.32
C THR A 6 3.06 -7.00 5.56
N ILE A 7 2.24 -6.50 6.50
CA ILE A 7 2.35 -5.16 7.10
C ILE A 7 2.74 -5.36 8.57
N ALA A 8 3.82 -4.73 9.01
CA ALA A 8 4.30 -4.83 10.38
C ALA A 8 4.75 -3.47 10.91
N ASP A 9 4.50 -3.19 12.18
CA ASP A 9 5.18 -2.08 12.84
C ASP A 9 6.67 -2.40 13.09
N PHE A 10 7.49 -1.37 13.36
CA PHE A 10 8.94 -1.55 13.57
C PHE A 10 9.30 -2.40 14.80
N ARG A 11 8.40 -2.45 15.79
CA ARG A 11 8.53 -3.23 17.03
C ARG A 11 8.06 -4.67 16.85
N ASN A 12 7.47 -4.96 15.70
CA ASN A 12 6.87 -6.23 15.37
C ASN A 12 5.72 -6.62 16.33
N GLU A 13 5.04 -5.63 16.92
CA GLU A 13 3.95 -5.85 17.87
C GLU A 13 2.63 -6.12 17.15
N ASP A 14 2.34 -5.35 16.09
CA ASP A 14 1.22 -5.57 15.18
C ASP A 14 1.72 -6.06 13.81
N VAL A 15 1.55 -7.37 13.54
CA VAL A 15 1.93 -8.03 12.28
C VAL A 15 0.69 -8.62 11.60
N LEU A 16 0.37 -8.10 10.43
CA LEU A 16 -0.67 -8.63 9.55
C LEU A 16 0.02 -9.29 8.35
N SER A 17 -0.10 -10.62 8.21
CA SER A 17 0.58 -11.41 7.17
C SER A 17 -0.40 -12.25 6.37
N GLY A 18 0.03 -12.74 5.20
CA GLY A 18 -0.84 -13.51 4.31
C GLY A 18 -1.90 -12.67 3.60
N LEU A 19 -1.73 -11.35 3.56
CA LEU A 19 -2.68 -10.41 2.96
C LEU A 19 -2.61 -10.47 1.43
N SER A 20 -3.74 -10.28 0.77
CA SER A 20 -3.75 -9.91 -0.65
C SER A 20 -3.20 -8.50 -0.86
N ALA A 21 -2.80 -8.16 -2.09
CA ALA A 21 -2.36 -6.81 -2.43
C ALA A 21 -3.41 -5.75 -2.04
N ARG A 22 -4.69 -6.04 -2.28
CA ARG A 22 -5.81 -5.16 -1.91
C ARG A 22 -5.90 -4.94 -0.40
N GLU A 23 -5.81 -6.00 0.39
CA GLU A 23 -5.90 -5.90 1.85
C GLU A 23 -4.70 -5.12 2.42
N ALA A 24 -3.49 -5.47 2.01
CA ALA A 24 -2.28 -4.78 2.45
C ALA A 24 -2.28 -3.29 2.06
N ALA A 25 -2.66 -2.96 0.83
CA ALA A 25 -2.78 -1.57 0.40
C ALA A 25 -3.91 -0.83 1.13
N ALA A 26 -5.04 -1.48 1.41
CA ALA A 26 -6.14 -0.85 2.15
C ALA A 26 -5.74 -0.48 3.59
N GLU A 27 -4.96 -1.32 4.27
CA GLU A 27 -4.41 -1.01 5.59
C GLU A 27 -3.47 0.21 5.53
N LEU A 28 -2.58 0.28 4.55
CA LEU A 28 -1.66 1.41 4.37
C LEU A 28 -2.40 2.72 4.03
N LEU A 29 -3.37 2.64 3.10
CA LEU A 29 -4.08 3.81 2.59
C LEU A 29 -5.17 4.32 3.53
N GLY A 30 -5.76 3.45 4.35
CA GLY A 30 -6.81 3.79 5.33
C GLY A 30 -6.27 4.31 6.66
N HIS A 31 -4.96 4.28 6.84
CA HIS A 31 -4.31 4.62 8.09
C HIS A 31 -4.53 6.09 8.49
N ASP A 32 -4.62 6.36 9.81
CA ASP A 32 -4.82 7.71 10.38
C ASP A 32 -6.11 8.40 9.91
N GLY A 33 -7.14 7.60 9.60
CA GLY A 33 -8.41 8.08 9.07
C GLY A 33 -8.26 8.74 7.69
N ALA A 34 -7.23 8.38 6.95
CA ALA A 34 -7.13 8.68 5.54
C ALA A 34 -8.21 7.93 4.77
N GLU A 35 -8.68 8.55 3.70
CA GLU A 35 -9.54 7.88 2.73
C GLU A 35 -8.85 7.91 1.38
N TRP A 36 -9.14 6.91 0.55
CA TRP A 36 -8.54 6.74 -0.76
C TRP A 36 -9.60 6.34 -1.79
N GLU A 37 -9.34 6.72 -3.03
CA GLU A 37 -10.18 6.38 -4.18
C GLU A 37 -9.29 6.19 -5.41
N ILE A 38 -9.64 5.23 -6.25
CA ILE A 38 -9.05 5.08 -7.58
C ILE A 38 -10.03 5.66 -8.58
N ARG A 39 -9.55 6.62 -9.37
CA ARG A 39 -10.36 7.41 -10.30
C ARG A 39 -9.85 7.24 -11.72
N ASP A 40 -10.77 7.10 -12.66
CA ASP A 40 -10.48 7.21 -14.09
C ASP A 40 -9.98 8.63 -14.38
N ASN A 41 -8.83 8.75 -15.06
CA ASN A 41 -8.24 10.04 -15.40
C ASN A 41 -8.79 10.66 -16.70
N GLY A 42 -9.66 9.93 -17.41
CA GLY A 42 -10.33 10.35 -18.63
C GLY A 42 -9.47 10.27 -19.89
N GLU A 43 -8.23 9.79 -19.79
CA GLU A 43 -7.28 9.74 -20.90
C GLU A 43 -6.79 8.32 -21.18
N THR A 44 -6.05 7.73 -20.24
CA THR A 44 -5.27 6.50 -20.48
C THR A 44 -5.14 5.60 -19.27
N GLY A 45 -5.86 5.88 -18.18
CA GLY A 45 -5.75 5.02 -17.01
C GLY A 45 -6.42 5.54 -15.75
N PHE A 46 -5.86 5.11 -14.62
CA PHE A 46 -6.43 5.30 -13.30
C PHE A 46 -5.42 5.93 -12.35
N ASP A 47 -5.84 6.97 -11.66
CA ASP A 47 -5.05 7.65 -10.63
C ASP A 47 -5.52 7.25 -9.24
N LEU A 48 -4.57 7.04 -8.33
CA LEU A 48 -4.87 6.94 -6.91
C LEU A 48 -4.97 8.35 -6.31
N TRP A 49 -6.11 8.60 -5.67
CA TRP A 49 -6.40 9.81 -4.92
C TRP A 49 -6.51 9.51 -3.43
N HIS A 50 -6.14 10.47 -2.60
CA HIS A 50 -6.27 10.37 -1.16
C HIS A 50 -6.79 11.67 -0.54
N ARG A 51 -7.39 11.56 0.65
CA ARG A 51 -7.73 12.71 1.51
C ARG A 51 -7.53 12.37 2.98
N LYS A 52 -7.49 13.39 3.83
CA LYS A 52 -7.53 13.24 5.30
C LYS A 52 -8.62 14.15 5.87
N PRO A 53 -9.88 13.69 5.97
CA PRO A 53 -10.99 14.51 6.45
C PRO A 53 -10.77 15.00 7.87
N ASN A 54 -10.18 14.16 8.74
CA ASN A 54 -9.87 14.51 10.13
C ASN A 54 -8.87 15.67 10.25
N ALA A 55 -8.03 15.87 9.24
CA ALA A 55 -7.08 16.97 9.15
C ALA A 55 -7.54 18.10 8.21
N GLY A 56 -8.79 18.06 7.73
CA GLY A 56 -9.33 19.01 6.77
C GLY A 56 -8.63 19.03 5.41
N LYS A 57 -7.89 17.97 5.05
CA LYS A 57 -7.17 17.90 3.78
C LYS A 57 -8.09 17.42 2.65
N PRO A 58 -8.17 18.14 1.52
CA PRO A 58 -9.02 17.76 0.40
C PRO A 58 -8.45 16.54 -0.35
N TRP A 59 -9.26 16.01 -1.26
CA TRP A 59 -8.83 15.01 -2.23
C TRP A 59 -7.65 15.55 -3.07
N THR A 60 -6.55 14.82 -3.06
CA THR A 60 -5.31 15.14 -3.78
C THR A 60 -4.86 13.89 -4.54
N PRO A 61 -4.43 14.01 -5.82
CA PRO A 61 -3.88 12.89 -6.55
C PRO A 61 -2.51 12.52 -5.98
N THR A 62 -2.18 11.23 -5.99
CA THR A 62 -0.85 10.74 -5.65
C THR A 62 0.01 10.64 -6.91
N VAL A 63 1.28 10.28 -6.74
CA VAL A 63 2.17 9.91 -7.87
C VAL A 63 1.94 8.48 -8.37
N ILE A 64 1.05 7.72 -7.73
CA ILE A 64 0.75 6.33 -8.08
C ILE A 64 -0.44 6.31 -9.04
N TYR A 65 -0.21 5.75 -10.22
CA TYR A 65 -1.19 5.59 -11.28
C TYR A 65 -0.97 4.26 -12.00
N SER A 66 -1.98 3.83 -12.75
CA SER A 66 -1.94 2.71 -13.68
C SER A 66 -2.40 3.18 -15.05
N ILE A 67 -1.84 2.58 -16.10
CA ILE A 67 -2.26 2.79 -17.50
C ILE A 67 -3.02 1.59 -18.06
N GLU A 68 -3.44 0.67 -17.20
CA GLU A 68 -4.23 -0.49 -17.59
C GLU A 68 -5.62 -0.05 -18.06
N ASP A 69 -6.13 -0.73 -19.10
CA ASP A 69 -7.45 -0.46 -19.68
C ASP A 69 -8.60 -1.03 -18.83
N ASP A 70 -8.29 -1.98 -17.94
CA ASP A 70 -9.24 -2.63 -17.04
C ASP A 70 -9.08 -2.10 -15.61
N ARG A 71 -10.19 -1.72 -15.00
CA ARG A 71 -10.22 -1.23 -13.61
C ARG A 71 -9.66 -2.24 -12.61
N GLU A 72 -9.97 -3.53 -12.75
CA GLU A 72 -9.49 -4.57 -11.83
C GLU A 72 -7.96 -4.74 -11.96
N ALA A 73 -7.44 -4.72 -13.18
CA ALA A 73 -6.00 -4.77 -13.43
C ALA A 73 -5.30 -3.52 -12.88
N ALA A 74 -5.89 -2.34 -13.11
CA ALA A 74 -5.38 -1.07 -12.60
C ALA A 74 -5.39 -1.01 -11.08
N GLU A 75 -6.47 -1.49 -10.43
CA GLU A 75 -6.57 -1.57 -8.98
C GLU A 75 -5.45 -2.45 -8.41
N ASN A 76 -5.25 -3.65 -8.97
CA ASN A 76 -4.16 -4.54 -8.53
C ASN A 76 -2.78 -3.91 -8.72
N GLU A 77 -2.50 -3.32 -9.87
CA GLU A 77 -1.21 -2.67 -10.13
C GLU A 77 -0.96 -1.49 -9.18
N ILE A 78 -1.99 -0.66 -8.94
CA ILE A 78 -1.91 0.45 -7.98
C ILE A 78 -1.64 -0.07 -6.58
N PHE A 79 -2.31 -1.13 -6.14
CA PHE A 79 -2.10 -1.70 -4.80
C PHE A 79 -0.69 -2.27 -4.63
N GLU A 80 -0.16 -2.98 -5.63
CA GLU A 80 1.22 -3.45 -5.62
C GLU A 80 2.21 -2.28 -5.57
N LYS A 81 1.98 -1.22 -6.33
CA LYS A 81 2.80 0.01 -6.28
C LYS A 81 2.73 0.69 -4.93
N VAL A 82 1.55 0.74 -4.29
CA VAL A 82 1.38 1.30 -2.94
C VAL A 82 2.29 0.57 -1.95
N ILE A 83 2.20 -0.76 -1.92
CA ILE A 83 3.00 -1.61 -1.02
C ILE A 83 4.50 -1.45 -1.32
N ALA A 84 4.89 -1.47 -2.60
CA ALA A 84 6.30 -1.36 -2.98
C ALA A 84 6.89 0.04 -2.75
N SER A 85 6.07 1.09 -2.78
CA SER A 85 6.57 2.47 -2.72
C SER A 85 7.10 2.86 -1.35
N GLY A 86 6.62 2.22 -0.29
CA GLY A 86 6.78 2.73 1.08
C GLY A 86 6.35 4.19 1.23
N TYR A 87 5.58 4.75 0.30
CA TYR A 87 5.19 6.17 0.30
C TYR A 87 4.30 6.52 1.49
N TRP A 88 3.57 5.50 1.97
CA TRP A 88 2.76 5.55 3.17
C TRP A 88 3.45 4.86 4.35
N ASP A 89 4.64 4.30 4.14
CA ASP A 89 5.46 3.82 5.25
C ASP A 89 5.77 5.03 6.10
N ARG A 90 5.29 4.96 7.33
CA ARG A 90 5.92 5.69 8.40
C ARG A 90 7.35 5.18 8.48
N ASP A 91 8.31 6.02 8.90
CA ASP A 91 9.69 5.57 9.20
C ASP A 91 9.74 4.37 10.18
N ASP A 92 8.62 4.03 10.81
CA ASP A 92 8.42 2.96 11.77
C ASP A 92 7.47 1.82 11.31
N MET A 93 7.21 1.65 10.02
CA MET A 93 6.44 0.51 9.49
C MET A 93 7.15 -0.19 8.34
N PHE A 94 7.02 -1.51 8.29
CA PHE A 94 7.38 -2.35 7.16
C PHE A 94 6.12 -2.66 6.34
N SER A 95 6.25 -2.52 5.02
CA SER A 95 5.29 -3.09 4.06
C SER A 95 6.04 -3.81 2.94
N GLY A 96 5.58 -5.02 2.62
CA GLY A 96 6.24 -5.84 1.61
C GLY A 96 5.67 -7.24 1.50
N THR A 97 6.28 -8.06 0.64
CA THR A 97 5.91 -9.48 0.52
C THR A 97 6.30 -10.27 1.76
N ASP A 98 5.63 -11.41 1.99
CA ASP A 98 5.97 -12.31 3.10
C ASP A 98 7.41 -12.84 3.04
N ASP A 99 8.00 -12.97 1.84
CA ASP A 99 9.41 -13.34 1.65
C ASP A 99 10.34 -12.18 2.06
N GLN A 100 10.03 -10.94 1.69
CA GLN A 100 10.80 -9.76 2.11
C GLN A 100 10.77 -9.58 3.62
N TYR A 101 9.61 -9.80 4.24
CA TYR A 101 9.48 -9.72 5.70
C TYR A 101 10.33 -10.79 6.41
N ARG A 102 10.32 -12.03 5.93
CA ARG A 102 11.17 -13.10 6.47
C ARG A 102 12.66 -12.79 6.33
N GLN A 103 13.07 -12.20 5.21
CA GLN A 103 14.46 -11.77 5.02
C GLN A 103 14.85 -10.67 6.01
N MET A 104 13.99 -9.66 6.22
CA MET A 104 14.22 -8.59 7.18
C MET A 104 14.41 -9.12 8.61
N LEU A 105 13.60 -10.10 9.04
CA LEU A 105 13.77 -10.74 10.35
C LEU A 105 15.10 -11.48 10.47
N ALA A 106 15.49 -12.23 9.44
CA ALA A 106 16.75 -12.95 9.42
C ALA A 106 17.96 -12.01 9.47
N ASP A 107 17.89 -10.86 8.79
CA ASP A 107 18.97 -9.86 8.81
C ASP A 107 19.13 -9.25 10.22
N ARG A 108 18.02 -8.93 10.90
CA ARG A 108 18.03 -8.40 12.29
C ARG A 108 18.60 -9.37 13.33
N GLU A 109 18.39 -10.67 13.17
CA GLU A 109 18.94 -11.67 14.11
C GLU A 109 20.46 -11.88 13.97
N ASN A 110 21.05 -11.40 12.87
CA ASN A 110 22.49 -11.51 12.59
C ASN A 110 23.29 -10.23 12.94
N GLU A 111 22.63 -9.18 13.45
CA GLU A 111 23.25 -7.95 13.97
C GLU A 111 23.48 -7.99 15.49
#